data_AF-A0A6B3CNQ6-F1
#
_entry.id   AF-A0A6B3CNQ6-F1
#
_cell.length_a   1.000
_cell.length_b   1.000
_cell.length_c   1.000
_cell.angle_alpha   90.00
_cell.angle_beta   90.00
_cell.angle_gamma   90.00
#
_symmetry.space_group_name_H-M   'P 1'
#
loop_
_entity.id
_entity.type
_entity.pdbx_description
1 polymer ?
#
loop_
_entity_poly.entity_id
_entity_poly.type
_entity_poly.pdbx_seq_one_letter_code
_entity_poly.pdbx_strand_id
1 'polypeptide(L)'
;GQPAPSAQQPPPAAPPQGRDTAPAPEASHRSYGAEPPRSVAPEDDTAEADDPDLVDSALSGHELIVRELGATVVEEFTNEQ
;
A
#
# COMPACT_ATOMS: atom_id res chain seq x y z
N GLY A 1 50.50 -11.33 51.06
CA GLY A 1 49.67 -10.23 50.55
C GLY A 1 50.14 -9.84 49.18
N GLN A 2 49.24 -9.76 48.21
CA GLN A 2 49.30 -8.76 47.14
C GLN A 2 47.89 -8.63 46.51
N PRO A 3 47.33 -7.41 46.41
CA PRO A 3 45.97 -7.19 45.92
C PRO A 3 45.89 -7.26 44.39
N ALA A 4 44.73 -7.69 43.87
CA ALA A 4 44.42 -7.72 42.44
C ALA A 4 44.23 -6.30 41.87
N PRO A 5 44.60 -6.04 40.60
CA PRO A 5 44.55 -4.70 40.01
C PRO A 5 43.12 -4.27 39.65
N SER A 6 42.82 -3.01 39.93
CA SER A 6 41.57 -2.33 39.57
C SER A 6 41.48 -2.09 38.05
N ALA A 7 40.38 -2.48 37.43
CA ALA A 7 40.07 -2.10 36.04
C ALA A 7 39.58 -0.64 35.98
N GLN A 8 40.19 0.14 35.08
CA GLN A 8 39.88 1.56 34.85
C GLN A 8 38.58 1.70 34.05
N GLN A 9 37.67 2.56 34.51
CA GLN A 9 36.43 2.90 33.82
C GLN A 9 36.70 4.03 32.80
N PRO A 10 36.19 3.96 31.56
CA PRO A 10 36.38 5.02 30.57
C PRO A 10 35.61 6.30 30.93
N PRO A 11 36.09 7.49 30.50
CA PRO A 11 35.43 8.75 30.77
C PRO A 11 34.15 8.92 29.92
N PRO A 12 33.17 9.72 30.38
CA PRO A 12 31.99 10.03 29.59
C PRO A 12 32.35 11.02 28.45
N ALA A 13 31.83 10.76 27.26
CA ALA A 13 31.92 11.66 26.12
C ALA A 13 30.96 12.86 26.30
N ALA A 14 31.45 14.08 26.06
CA ALA A 14 30.63 15.28 26.04
C ALA A 14 29.77 15.34 24.74
N PRO A 15 28.56 15.91 24.78
CA PRO A 15 27.72 16.04 23.58
C PRO A 15 28.24 17.16 22.65
N PRO A 16 28.16 17.00 21.32
CA PRO A 16 28.50 18.06 20.38
C PRO A 16 27.47 19.20 20.46
N GLN A 17 27.94 20.43 20.65
CA GLN A 17 27.17 21.65 20.41
C GLN A 17 27.30 22.09 18.96
N GLY A 18 26.18 22.53 18.36
CA GLY A 18 26.16 23.29 17.12
C GLY A 18 25.64 22.51 15.91
N ARG A 19 24.32 22.56 15.69
CA ARG A 19 23.75 22.47 14.34
C ARG A 19 22.91 23.72 14.14
N ASP A 20 23.38 24.57 13.22
CA ASP A 20 22.70 25.75 12.72
C ASP A 20 21.24 25.45 12.36
N THR A 21 20.33 26.20 12.98
CA THR A 21 18.88 26.10 12.72
C THR A 21 18.53 26.91 11.47
N ALA A 22 18.41 26.25 10.33
CA ALA A 22 17.59 26.76 9.23
C ALA A 22 16.10 26.58 9.60
N PRO A 23 15.21 27.55 9.34
CA PRO A 23 13.78 27.33 9.54
C PRO A 23 13.29 26.28 8.53
N ALA A 24 12.81 25.14 9.04
CA ALA A 24 12.08 24.17 8.24
C ALA A 24 10.76 24.79 7.75
N PRO A 25 10.27 24.46 6.54
CA PRO A 25 8.93 24.86 6.17
C PRO A 25 7.95 24.28 7.18
N GLU A 26 7.18 25.13 7.85
CA GLU A 26 6.02 24.68 8.63
C GLU A 26 5.02 24.06 7.63
N ALA A 27 5.10 22.75 7.48
CA ALA A 27 3.96 21.99 7.02
C ALA A 27 2.89 22.20 8.09
N SER A 28 2.00 23.16 7.84
CA SER A 28 0.70 23.25 8.50
C SER A 28 -0.07 21.98 8.14
N HIS A 29 0.29 20.87 8.77
CA HIS A 29 -0.56 19.71 8.89
C HIS A 29 -1.70 20.17 9.77
N ARG A 30 -2.70 20.75 9.12
CA ARG A 30 -4.01 20.88 9.70
C ARG A 30 -4.52 19.44 9.85
N SER A 31 -4.12 18.79 10.93
CA SER A 31 -4.62 17.50 11.36
C SER A 31 -6.04 17.72 11.85
N TYR A 32 -6.96 17.97 10.92
CA TYR A 32 -8.32 17.50 11.12
C TYR A 32 -8.19 16.00 11.33
N GLY A 33 -8.58 15.53 12.53
CA GLY A 33 -8.35 14.15 12.96
C GLY A 33 -8.70 13.17 11.84
N ALA A 34 -7.68 12.58 11.23
CA ALA A 34 -7.88 11.48 10.31
C ALA A 34 -8.32 10.32 11.18
N GLU A 35 -9.60 9.94 11.06
CA GLU A 35 -10.07 8.68 11.61
C GLU A 35 -9.19 7.56 11.02
N PRO A 36 -8.74 6.58 11.82
CA PRO A 36 -7.96 5.47 11.27
C PRO A 36 -8.74 4.82 10.12
N PRO A 37 -8.08 4.39 9.03
CA PRO A 37 -8.75 3.72 7.93
C PRO A 37 -9.48 2.51 8.51
N ARG A 38 -10.80 2.47 8.33
CA ARG A 38 -11.62 1.37 8.82
C ARG A 38 -11.17 0.12 8.08
N SER A 39 -10.72 -0.88 8.82
CA SER A 39 -10.44 -2.19 8.24
C SER A 39 -11.76 -2.79 7.81
N VAL A 40 -11.94 -2.97 6.51
CA VAL A 40 -13.09 -3.65 5.92
C VAL A 40 -12.88 -5.15 6.16
N ALA A 41 -13.89 -5.85 6.70
CA ALA A 41 -13.81 -7.29 6.84
C ALA A 41 -13.91 -7.95 5.45
N PRO A 42 -13.36 -9.16 5.23
CA PRO A 42 -13.42 -9.80 3.91
C PRO A 42 -14.84 -10.05 3.41
N GLU A 43 -15.82 -10.19 4.32
CA GLU A 43 -17.24 -10.28 3.95
C GLU A 43 -17.87 -8.93 3.56
N ASP A 44 -17.27 -7.82 3.97
CA ASP A 44 -17.66 -6.45 3.61
C ASP A 44 -16.87 -5.92 2.39
N ASP A 45 -15.82 -6.64 1.97
CA ASP A 45 -14.99 -6.36 0.79
C ASP A 45 -15.73 -6.81 -0.48
N THR A 46 -16.71 -5.99 -0.85
CA THR A 46 -17.42 -6.11 -2.12
C THR A 46 -16.76 -5.19 -3.12
N ALA A 47 -16.68 -5.60 -4.40
CA ALA A 47 -16.23 -4.71 -5.46
C ALA A 47 -17.02 -3.40 -5.39
N GLU A 48 -16.32 -2.28 -5.23
CA GLU A 48 -16.91 -0.96 -5.05
C GLU A 48 -17.68 -0.57 -6.32
N ALA A 49 -19.01 -0.73 -6.29
CA ALA A 49 -19.88 -0.47 -7.44
C ALA A 49 -19.95 1.03 -7.82
N ASP A 50 -19.43 1.91 -6.98
CA ASP A 50 -19.39 3.37 -7.17
C ASP A 50 -18.03 3.89 -7.72
N ASP A 51 -17.10 3.01 -8.12
CA ASP A 51 -15.86 3.46 -8.78
C ASP A 51 -16.21 4.04 -10.17
N PRO A 52 -15.91 5.33 -10.44
CA PRO A 52 -16.23 5.97 -11.72
C PRO A 52 -15.48 5.37 -12.92
N ASP A 53 -14.42 4.59 -12.71
CA ASP A 53 -13.77 3.84 -13.78
C ASP A 53 -14.40 2.45 -14.01
N LEU A 54 -15.21 1.98 -13.05
CA LEU A 54 -15.89 0.71 -13.10
C LEU A 54 -17.12 0.84 -13.98
N VAL A 55 -16.90 0.56 -15.26
CA VAL A 55 -18.00 0.46 -16.22
C VAL A 55 -18.86 -0.75 -15.87
N ASP A 56 -20.09 -0.50 -15.41
CA ASP A 56 -21.15 -1.51 -15.19
C ASP A 56 -21.50 -2.30 -16.48
N SER A 57 -20.94 -1.86 -17.60
CA SER A 57 -20.91 -2.58 -18.87
C SER A 57 -19.79 -3.61 -18.91
N ALA A 58 -19.62 -4.43 -17.86
CA ALA A 58 -18.80 -5.63 -17.95
C ALA A 58 -19.44 -6.55 -19.00
N LEU A 59 -19.17 -6.25 -20.27
CA LEU A 59 -19.32 -7.15 -21.39
C LEU A 59 -18.80 -8.49 -20.88
N SER A 60 -19.62 -9.54 -21.00
CA SER A 60 -19.19 -10.87 -20.59
C SER A 60 -17.81 -11.09 -21.17
N GLY A 61 -16.87 -11.73 -20.46
CA GLY A 61 -15.49 -11.87 -20.95
C GLY A 61 -15.44 -12.34 -22.41
N HIS A 62 -16.42 -13.14 -22.81
CA HIS A 62 -16.71 -13.53 -24.19
C HIS A 62 -16.94 -12.37 -25.19
N GLU A 63 -17.82 -11.42 -24.87
CA GLU A 63 -18.10 -10.23 -25.68
C GLU A 63 -16.92 -9.26 -25.73
N LEU A 64 -16.13 -9.17 -24.66
CA LEU A 64 -14.85 -8.45 -24.67
C LEU A 64 -13.84 -9.09 -25.62
N ILE A 65 -13.75 -10.42 -25.63
CA ILE A 65 -12.84 -11.16 -26.52
C ILE A 65 -13.20 -10.94 -27.99
N VAL A 66 -14.49 -11.00 -28.36
CA VAL A 66 -14.97 -10.72 -29.72
C VAL A 66 -14.61 -9.30 -30.16
N ARG A 67 -14.82 -8.33 -29.27
CA ARG A 67 -14.62 -6.91 -29.58
C ARG A 67 -13.15 -6.49 -29.65
N GLU A 68 -12.31 -6.91 -28.70
CA GLU A 68 -10.91 -6.47 -28.59
C GLU A 68 -10.01 -7.16 -29.63
N LEU A 69 -10.22 -8.46 -29.85
CA LEU A 69 -9.41 -9.24 -30.79
C LEU A 69 -10.02 -9.32 -32.20
N GLY A 70 -11.22 -8.77 -32.40
CA GLY A 70 -11.98 -8.92 -33.64
C GLY A 70 -12.34 -10.38 -33.95
N ALA A 71 -12.46 -11.21 -32.91
CA ALA A 71 -12.68 -12.65 -33.03
C ALA A 71 -14.14 -12.95 -33.42
N THR A 72 -14.37 -14.14 -33.99
CA THR A 72 -15.71 -14.66 -34.28
C THR A 72 -15.97 -15.94 -33.49
N VAL A 73 -17.23 -16.15 -33.10
CA VAL A 73 -17.65 -17.32 -32.32
C VAL A 73 -18.24 -18.34 -33.29
N VAL A 74 -17.73 -19.58 -33.24
CA VAL A 74 -18.24 -20.70 -34.02
C VAL A 74 -18.62 -21.82 -33.06
N GLU A 75 -19.83 -22.33 -33.20
CA GLU A 75 -20.31 -23.45 -32.42
C GLU A 75 -19.78 -24.77 -33.01
N GLU A 76 -19.26 -25.64 -32.15
CA GLU A 76 -18.85 -26.98 -32.54
C GLU A 76 -20.05 -27.93 -32.47
N PHE A 77 -20.26 -28.71 -33.52
CA PHE A 77 -21.24 -29.79 -33.55
C PHE A 77 -20.54 -31.14 -33.49
N THR A 78 -20.92 -31.98 -32.53
CA THR A 78 -20.48 -33.38 -32.48
C THR A 78 -21.32 -34.20 -33.46
N ASN A 79 -20.68 -34.75 -34.51
CA ASN A 79 -21.34 -35.59 -35.52
C ASN A 79 -21.59 -37.00 -34.97
N GLU A 80 -22.57 -37.14 -34.08
CA GLU A 80 -23.04 -38.44 -33.63
C GLU A 80 -24.23 -38.85 -34.52
N GLN A 81 -23.99 -39.78 -35.44
CA GLN A 81 -24.99 -40.39 -36.34
C GLN A 81 -25.39 -41.79 -35.85
#